data_AF-A0AAD7W8D1-F1
#
_entry.id   AF-A0AAD7W8D1-F1
#
_cell.length_a   1.000
_cell.length_b   1.000
_cell.length_c   1.000
_cell.angle_alpha   90.00
_cell.angle_beta   90.00
_cell.angle_gamma   90.00
#
_symmetry.space_group_name_H-M   'P 1'
#
loop_
_entity.id
_entity.type
_entity.pdbx_description
1 polymer ?
#
loop_
_entity_poly.entity_id
_entity_poly.type
_entity_poly.pdbx_seq_one_letter_code
_entity_poly.pdbx_strand_id
1 'polypeptide(L)'
;MDARLSRQFVEGHGMSLEMVPFRWNLRSDGRYFALCIRMSRLKELRFGFEFGSEPRDHWPITGHPERVLRFDVSLNELESLGEEALSPFENLRELNASLNSLKSVEGLVRLPHLLVLNLSYNSFSTVRDLKPCPSLTTLDISFNRLRSIRALSALGNLTQLHIGHNKLNSLEGIQNLAQLQELYAQSNLVTDLIPLSSCLHLQLLDLSHNQLSCLSRTVEVLSALRSLRQLQLKGNPITEDERYITMIAQRTFVEVLDSVLLKRAWKPRLGMRLLEGVGAAGQTKQDLEKAAQRAYWDRLQNSRQETGRAIQYLHGRIGDLQEDLKEKENSLALELQACLRYLDTVPPEDSSAVDTRAFPTAMDQCRFSKFWERWDRGRKRPGPIQVTDPTKPEEVVQTVVKLLENYLLHPPPSDDSCLHK
;
A
#
# COMPACT_ATOMS: atom_id res chain seq x y z
N MET A 1 -13.54 18.21 3.68
CA MET A 1 -14.93 17.75 3.46
C MET A 1 -15.04 16.36 4.04
N ASP A 2 -15.81 16.20 5.11
CA ASP A 2 -16.21 14.91 5.70
C ASP A 2 -17.19 14.22 4.75
N ALA A 3 -16.70 13.76 3.60
CA ALA A 3 -17.51 13.08 2.62
C ALA A 3 -17.79 11.65 3.11
N ARG A 4 -18.95 11.44 3.71
CA ARG A 4 -19.53 10.10 3.83
C ARG A 4 -19.54 9.48 2.44
N LEU A 5 -18.97 8.28 2.31
CA LEU A 5 -18.98 7.54 1.06
C LEU A 5 -20.42 7.35 0.60
N SER A 6 -20.75 7.72 -0.64
CA SER A 6 -22.11 7.53 -1.16
C SER A 6 -22.35 6.06 -1.50
N ARG A 7 -23.62 5.63 -1.44
CA ARG A 7 -24.01 4.26 -1.85
C ARG A 7 -23.51 3.91 -3.26
N GLN A 8 -23.67 4.83 -4.21
CA GLN A 8 -23.21 4.66 -5.60
C GLN A 8 -21.70 4.47 -5.69
N PHE A 9 -20.94 5.15 -4.85
CA PHE A 9 -19.50 5.00 -4.82
C PHE A 9 -19.11 3.60 -4.35
N VAL A 10 -19.69 3.09 -3.26
CA VAL A 10 -19.39 1.74 -2.76
C VAL A 10 -19.77 0.66 -3.76
N GLU A 11 -20.98 0.75 -4.33
CA GLU A 11 -21.45 -0.21 -5.32
C GLU A 11 -20.57 -0.22 -6.58
N GLY A 12 -20.06 0.95 -7.02
CA GLY A 12 -19.15 1.05 -8.16
C GLY A 12 -17.74 0.50 -7.90
N HIS A 13 -17.32 0.38 -6.64
CA HIS A 13 -16.01 -0.14 -6.24
C HIS A 13 -16.06 -1.60 -5.77
N GLY A 14 -17.24 -2.20 -5.86
CA GLY A 14 -17.52 -3.54 -5.41
C GLY A 14 -17.51 -4.56 -6.53
N MET A 15 -16.87 -5.70 -6.31
CA MET A 15 -16.77 -6.79 -7.27
C MET A 15 -17.25 -8.10 -6.65
N SER A 16 -18.00 -8.92 -7.41
CA SER A 16 -18.35 -10.26 -6.96
C SER A 16 -17.14 -11.19 -7.03
N LEU A 17 -16.92 -11.98 -5.99
CA LEU A 17 -15.93 -13.04 -5.99
C LEU A 17 -16.49 -14.24 -6.77
N GLU A 18 -15.83 -14.59 -7.87
CA GLU A 18 -16.19 -15.76 -8.68
C GLU A 18 -15.89 -17.09 -7.97
N MET A 19 -14.83 -17.10 -7.17
CA MET A 19 -14.44 -18.25 -6.38
C MET A 19 -14.10 -17.84 -4.96
N VAL A 20 -14.61 -18.60 -4.00
CA VAL A 20 -14.29 -18.45 -2.59
C VAL A 20 -13.64 -19.73 -2.09
N PRO A 21 -12.46 -19.65 -1.45
CA PRO A 21 -11.77 -20.84 -0.97
C PRO A 21 -12.66 -21.66 -0.02
N PHE A 22 -12.81 -22.96 -0.29
CA PHE A 22 -13.57 -23.88 0.57
C PHE A 22 -13.12 -23.84 2.04
N ARG A 23 -11.81 -23.60 2.26
CA ARG A 23 -11.21 -23.48 3.59
C ARG A 23 -11.76 -22.33 4.44
N TRP A 24 -12.46 -21.36 3.86
CA TRP A 24 -13.02 -20.23 4.60
C TRP A 24 -14.30 -20.58 5.37
N ASN A 25 -14.86 -21.78 5.12
CA ASN A 25 -15.97 -22.39 5.86
C ASN A 25 -17.14 -21.42 6.11
N LEU A 26 -17.61 -20.79 5.03
CA LEU A 26 -18.68 -19.80 5.10
C LEU A 26 -20.04 -20.51 5.15
N ARG A 27 -20.93 -20.02 6.02
CA ARG A 27 -22.21 -20.68 6.32
C ARG A 27 -23.40 -20.18 5.49
N SER A 28 -23.21 -19.12 4.71
CA SER A 28 -24.30 -18.46 3.97
C SER A 28 -24.24 -18.78 2.47
N ASP A 29 -25.40 -19.14 1.91
CA ASP A 29 -25.56 -19.26 0.47
C ASP A 29 -25.69 -17.86 -0.16
N GLY A 30 -24.97 -17.64 -1.27
CA GLY A 30 -25.01 -16.38 -2.02
C GLY A 30 -23.67 -15.95 -2.60
N ARG A 31 -23.68 -14.81 -3.32
CA ARG A 31 -22.46 -14.18 -3.83
C ARG A 31 -21.74 -13.44 -2.71
N TYR A 32 -20.42 -13.58 -2.71
CA TYR A 32 -19.52 -12.84 -1.84
C TYR A 32 -18.80 -11.75 -2.62
N PHE A 33 -18.28 -10.75 -1.91
CA PHE A 33 -17.78 -9.54 -2.55
C PHE A 33 -16.37 -9.17 -2.08
N ALA A 34 -15.66 -8.52 -2.99
CA ALA A 34 -14.47 -7.74 -2.72
C ALA A 34 -14.82 -6.25 -2.87
N LEU A 35 -14.46 -5.45 -1.88
CA LEU A 35 -14.62 -4.01 -1.92
C LEU A 35 -13.23 -3.37 -2.11
N CYS A 36 -13.05 -2.56 -3.15
CA CYS A 36 -11.75 -1.94 -3.46
C CYS A 36 -11.87 -0.43 -3.56
N ILE A 37 -11.57 0.27 -2.46
CA ILE A 37 -11.59 1.72 -2.35
C ILE A 37 -10.15 2.24 -2.28
N ARG A 38 -9.41 2.05 -3.37
CA ARG A 38 -8.03 2.53 -3.50
C ARG A 38 -7.96 3.93 -4.07
N MET A 39 -6.88 4.66 -3.79
CA MET A 39 -6.56 5.95 -4.44
C MET A 39 -7.67 7.01 -4.30
N SER A 40 -8.45 6.93 -3.22
CA SER A 40 -9.64 7.75 -3.02
C SER A 40 -9.38 8.97 -2.12
N ARG A 41 -8.13 9.16 -1.67
CA ARG A 41 -7.68 10.24 -0.77
C ARG A 41 -8.51 10.32 0.52
N LEU A 42 -8.94 9.16 1.02
CA LEU A 42 -9.73 9.09 2.25
C LEU A 42 -8.86 9.39 3.46
N LYS A 43 -9.28 10.35 4.28
CA LYS A 43 -8.62 10.70 5.55
C LYS A 43 -9.18 9.94 6.75
N GLU A 44 -10.46 9.62 6.70
CA GLU A 44 -11.16 8.86 7.73
C GLU A 44 -12.08 7.83 7.08
N LEU A 45 -12.14 6.64 7.67
CA LEU A 45 -13.16 5.65 7.36
C LEU A 45 -14.36 5.94 8.28
N ARG A 46 -15.47 6.45 7.74
CA ARG A 46 -16.72 6.61 8.51
C ARG A 46 -17.80 5.69 7.94
N PHE A 47 -18.38 4.84 8.78
CA PHE A 47 -19.58 4.10 8.42
C PHE A 47 -20.79 5.02 8.58
N GLY A 48 -21.27 5.56 7.46
CA GLY A 48 -22.39 6.48 7.41
C GLY A 48 -22.88 6.60 5.97
N PHE A 49 -22.92 5.48 5.26
CA PHE A 49 -23.44 5.45 3.90
C PHE A 49 -24.88 5.96 3.94
N GLU A 50 -25.16 7.12 3.32
CA GLU A 50 -26.52 7.47 2.99
C GLU A 50 -26.97 6.46 1.93
N PHE A 51 -27.66 5.42 2.38
CA PHE A 51 -28.26 4.44 1.51
C PHE A 51 -29.39 5.13 0.74
N GLY A 52 -29.06 5.59 -0.48
CA GLY A 52 -30.03 6.18 -1.38
C GLY A 52 -31.22 5.26 -1.61
N SER A 53 -32.39 5.86 -1.82
CA SER A 53 -33.73 5.26 -1.79
C SER A 53 -34.14 4.46 -3.04
N GLU A 54 -33.22 4.14 -3.95
CA GLU A 54 -33.58 3.41 -5.18
C GLU A 54 -32.85 2.08 -5.30
N PRO A 55 -33.57 0.95 -5.41
CA PRO A 55 -32.99 -0.31 -5.80
C PRO A 55 -32.71 -0.28 -7.30
N ARG A 56 -31.44 -0.40 -7.70
CA ARG A 56 -31.15 -0.98 -9.00
C ARG A 56 -30.98 -2.47 -8.77
N ASP A 57 -31.85 -3.24 -9.42
CA ASP A 57 -31.74 -4.69 -9.48
C ASP A 57 -30.30 -5.08 -9.86
N HIS A 58 -29.80 -6.16 -9.25
CA HIS A 58 -28.40 -6.67 -9.23
C HIS A 58 -27.58 -6.30 -7.97
N TRP A 59 -28.02 -6.87 -6.84
CA TRP A 59 -27.34 -7.12 -5.56
C TRP A 59 -26.33 -6.07 -5.03
N PRO A 60 -26.77 -5.12 -4.19
CA PRO A 60 -25.90 -4.06 -3.68
C PRO A 60 -25.09 -4.52 -2.47
N ILE A 61 -23.76 -4.40 -2.53
CA ILE A 61 -22.83 -4.69 -1.41
C ILE A 61 -23.22 -3.93 -0.14
N THR A 62 -23.81 -2.75 -0.29
CA THR A 62 -24.33 -1.91 0.79
C THR A 62 -25.50 -2.53 1.55
N GLY A 63 -26.24 -3.47 0.96
CA GLY A 63 -27.33 -4.18 1.64
C GLY A 63 -26.88 -5.45 2.38
N HIS A 64 -25.66 -5.93 2.08
CA HIS A 64 -25.10 -7.16 2.66
C HIS A 64 -23.59 -7.02 2.96
N PRO A 65 -23.18 -6.08 3.82
CA PRO A 65 -21.76 -5.86 4.14
C PRO A 65 -21.11 -7.11 4.77
N GLU A 66 -21.89 -7.98 5.42
CA GLU A 66 -21.45 -9.25 5.99
C GLU A 66 -20.94 -10.26 4.93
N ARG A 67 -21.23 -10.00 3.65
CA ARG A 67 -20.77 -10.82 2.51
C ARG A 67 -19.49 -10.29 1.87
N VAL A 68 -18.95 -9.16 2.35
CA VAL A 68 -17.64 -8.67 1.93
C VAL A 68 -16.57 -9.48 2.65
N LEU A 69 -15.76 -10.19 1.86
CA LEU A 69 -14.70 -11.03 2.39
C LEU A 69 -13.31 -10.43 2.16
N ARG A 70 -13.18 -9.55 1.17
CA ARG A 70 -11.96 -8.82 0.86
C ARG A 70 -12.23 -7.34 0.88
N PHE A 71 -11.39 -6.58 1.58
CA PHE A 71 -11.50 -5.14 1.61
C PHE A 71 -10.14 -4.52 1.39
N ASP A 72 -10.02 -3.75 0.32
CA ASP A 72 -8.84 -3.00 -0.03
C ASP A 72 -9.12 -1.50 0.14
N VAL A 73 -8.46 -0.88 1.11
CA VAL A 73 -8.45 0.56 1.38
C VAL A 73 -7.04 1.14 1.23
N SER A 74 -6.18 0.46 0.46
CA SER A 74 -4.81 0.90 0.26
C SER A 74 -4.72 2.21 -0.54
N LEU A 75 -3.57 2.89 -0.46
CA LEU A 75 -3.33 4.14 -1.19
C LEU A 75 -4.35 5.23 -0.84
N ASN A 76 -4.56 5.45 0.45
CA ASN A 76 -5.38 6.53 0.98
C ASN A 76 -4.57 7.34 2.00
N GLU A 77 -5.23 8.23 2.74
CA GLU A 77 -4.64 9.12 3.75
C GLU A 77 -5.17 8.76 5.15
N LEU A 78 -5.59 7.51 5.37
CA LEU A 78 -6.24 7.11 6.62
C LEU A 78 -5.27 7.19 7.79
N GLU A 79 -5.68 7.86 8.87
CA GLU A 79 -4.93 7.91 10.13
C GLU A 79 -5.35 6.80 11.11
N SER A 80 -6.60 6.35 10.99
CA SER A 80 -7.17 5.23 11.76
C SER A 80 -8.15 4.43 10.88
N LEU A 81 -8.31 3.15 11.19
CA LEU A 81 -9.30 2.28 10.54
C LEU A 81 -10.71 2.52 11.07
N GLY A 82 -10.87 3.00 12.31
CA GLY A 82 -12.15 3.26 12.96
C GLY A 82 -12.93 1.99 13.33
N GLU A 83 -13.25 1.81 14.61
CA GLU A 83 -13.96 0.61 15.07
C GLU A 83 -15.37 0.49 14.49
N GLU A 84 -16.14 1.58 14.53
CA GLU A 84 -17.48 1.63 13.92
C GLU A 84 -17.42 1.39 12.41
N ALA A 85 -16.33 1.81 11.78
CA ALA A 85 -16.12 1.74 10.35
C ALA A 85 -15.96 0.31 9.82
N LEU A 86 -15.30 -0.54 10.62
CA LEU A 86 -15.07 -1.96 10.31
C LEU A 86 -16.17 -2.88 10.82
N SER A 87 -17.00 -2.42 11.77
CA SER A 87 -18.05 -3.21 12.41
C SER A 87 -18.94 -4.04 11.45
N PRO A 88 -19.29 -3.58 10.24
CA PRO A 88 -20.25 -4.30 9.40
C PRO A 88 -19.62 -5.41 8.56
N PHE A 89 -18.29 -5.49 8.53
CA PHE A 89 -17.53 -6.49 7.77
C PHE A 89 -17.14 -7.69 8.66
N GLU A 90 -18.09 -8.24 9.43
CA GLU A 90 -17.83 -9.28 10.44
C GLU A 90 -17.15 -10.54 9.87
N ASN A 91 -17.42 -10.86 8.59
CA ASN A 91 -16.85 -12.01 7.91
C ASN A 91 -15.60 -11.69 7.07
N LEU A 92 -15.01 -10.52 7.23
CA LEU A 92 -13.82 -10.16 6.46
C LEU A 92 -12.69 -11.17 6.69
N ARG A 93 -12.08 -11.62 5.59
CA ARG A 93 -10.97 -12.58 5.59
C ARG A 93 -9.66 -11.92 5.18
N GLU A 94 -9.73 -10.95 4.28
CA GLU A 94 -8.56 -10.22 3.80
C GLU A 94 -8.78 -8.72 3.91
N LEU A 95 -7.86 -8.03 4.59
CA LEU A 95 -7.83 -6.57 4.70
C LEU A 95 -6.50 -6.04 4.18
N ASN A 96 -6.55 -5.21 3.15
CA ASN A 96 -5.41 -4.44 2.68
C ASN A 96 -5.61 -2.97 3.06
N ALA A 97 -4.83 -2.50 4.03
CA ALA A 97 -4.77 -1.09 4.45
C ALA A 97 -3.35 -0.52 4.32
N SER A 98 -2.59 -1.05 3.37
CA SER A 98 -1.25 -0.55 3.05
C SER A 98 -1.27 0.88 2.49
N LEU A 99 -0.13 1.57 2.48
CA LEU A 99 0.01 2.89 1.85
C LEU A 99 -1.02 3.90 2.39
N ASN A 100 -1.01 4.06 3.71
CA ASN A 100 -1.85 4.98 4.47
C ASN A 100 -0.99 5.69 5.54
N SER A 101 -1.62 6.41 6.46
CA SER A 101 -0.97 7.10 7.59
C SER A 101 -1.29 6.44 8.95
N LEU A 102 -1.61 5.14 8.95
CA LEU A 102 -2.06 4.44 10.15
C LEU A 102 -0.95 4.34 11.20
N LYS A 103 -1.34 4.54 12.46
CA LYS A 103 -0.46 4.43 13.64
C LYS A 103 -0.93 3.38 14.65
N SER A 104 -2.21 3.00 14.59
CA SER A 104 -2.84 1.98 15.43
C SER A 104 -3.68 1.04 14.59
N VAL A 105 -3.95 -0.14 15.15
CA VAL A 105 -4.83 -1.17 14.57
C VAL A 105 -6.18 -1.20 15.28
N GLU A 106 -6.59 -0.06 15.84
CA GLU A 106 -7.87 0.09 16.50
C GLU A 106 -9.01 -0.25 15.51
N GLY A 107 -10.00 -1.00 15.98
CA GLY A 107 -11.10 -1.51 15.16
C GLY A 107 -10.92 -2.93 14.62
N LEU A 108 -9.71 -3.50 14.61
CA LEU A 108 -9.52 -4.92 14.23
C LEU A 108 -10.20 -5.91 15.17
N VAL A 109 -10.59 -5.48 16.37
CA VAL A 109 -11.44 -6.24 17.31
C VAL A 109 -12.73 -6.73 16.64
N ARG A 110 -13.23 -6.00 15.64
CA ARG A 110 -14.45 -6.34 14.89
C ARG A 110 -14.24 -7.36 13.77
N LEU A 111 -13.01 -7.80 13.53
CA LEU A 111 -12.64 -8.71 12.44
C LEU A 111 -12.02 -10.02 12.99
N PRO A 112 -12.79 -10.85 13.72
CA PRO A 112 -12.27 -12.05 14.40
C PRO A 112 -11.82 -13.16 13.43
N HIS A 113 -12.33 -13.13 12.20
CA HIS A 113 -12.08 -14.13 11.17
C HIS A 113 -11.02 -13.72 10.14
N LEU A 114 -10.29 -12.63 10.40
CA LEU A 114 -9.27 -12.13 9.49
C LEU A 114 -8.12 -13.13 9.35
N LEU A 115 -7.77 -13.47 8.10
CA LEU A 115 -6.73 -14.43 7.74
C LEU A 115 -5.49 -13.74 7.16
N VAL A 116 -5.70 -12.67 6.39
CA VAL A 116 -4.65 -11.89 5.73
C VAL A 116 -4.83 -10.42 6.08
N LEU A 117 -3.76 -9.81 6.57
CA LEU A 117 -3.72 -8.40 6.92
C LEU A 117 -2.47 -7.75 6.34
N ASN A 118 -2.66 -6.72 5.52
CA ASN A 118 -1.58 -5.90 4.99
C ASN A 118 -1.67 -4.47 5.55
N LEU A 119 -0.66 -4.09 6.30
CA LEU A 119 -0.43 -2.78 6.94
C LEU A 119 0.90 -2.15 6.48
N SER A 120 1.47 -2.64 5.38
CA SER A 120 2.74 -2.13 4.85
C SER A 120 2.66 -0.64 4.48
N TYR A 121 3.79 0.06 4.47
CA TYR A 121 3.85 1.49 4.12
C TYR A 121 2.88 2.36 4.94
N ASN A 122 2.99 2.26 6.26
CA ASN A 122 2.25 3.08 7.21
C ASN A 122 3.23 3.75 8.18
N SER A 123 2.75 4.25 9.32
CA SER A 123 3.54 4.94 10.33
C SER A 123 3.57 4.22 11.68
N PHE A 124 3.44 2.89 11.71
CA PHE A 124 3.47 2.11 12.94
C PHE A 124 4.84 2.15 13.61
N SER A 125 4.89 2.62 14.86
CA SER A 125 6.08 2.58 15.72
C SER A 125 6.02 1.43 16.73
N THR A 126 4.81 1.08 17.17
CA THR A 126 4.50 -0.12 17.95
C THR A 126 3.19 -0.71 17.46
N VAL A 127 3.04 -2.00 17.62
CA VAL A 127 1.79 -2.71 17.34
C VAL A 127 1.30 -3.25 18.67
N ARG A 128 0.05 -2.98 19.00
CA ARG A 128 -0.66 -3.54 20.15
C ARG A 128 -1.99 -4.09 19.63
N ASP A 129 -2.68 -4.86 20.46
CA ASP A 129 -4.08 -5.19 20.22
C ASP A 129 -4.38 -6.04 18.97
N LEU A 130 -3.42 -6.87 18.53
CA LEU A 130 -3.66 -7.92 17.52
C LEU A 130 -4.20 -9.24 18.10
N LYS A 131 -4.31 -9.35 19.43
CA LYS A 131 -4.95 -10.50 20.10
C LYS A 131 -6.36 -10.86 19.57
N PRO A 132 -7.21 -9.90 19.18
CA PRO A 132 -8.56 -10.18 18.67
C PRO A 132 -8.59 -10.86 17.29
N CYS A 133 -7.46 -10.98 16.59
CA CYS A 133 -7.37 -11.64 15.28
C CYS A 133 -6.61 -12.97 15.38
N PRO A 134 -7.10 -13.97 16.15
CA PRO A 134 -6.38 -15.22 16.40
C PRO A 134 -6.23 -16.10 15.14
N SER A 135 -7.05 -15.84 14.11
CA SER A 135 -7.08 -16.60 12.86
C SER A 135 -6.06 -16.12 11.83
N LEU A 136 -5.28 -15.07 12.12
CA LEU A 136 -4.31 -14.51 11.16
C LEU A 136 -3.26 -15.54 10.77
N THR A 137 -3.11 -15.72 9.45
CA THR A 137 -2.14 -16.62 8.82
C THR A 137 -1.05 -15.87 8.08
N THR A 138 -1.37 -14.68 7.55
CA THR A 138 -0.45 -13.81 6.84
C THR A 138 -0.56 -12.39 7.38
N LEU A 139 0.57 -11.83 7.80
CA LEU A 139 0.67 -10.44 8.25
C LEU A 139 1.81 -9.75 7.52
N ASP A 140 1.50 -8.65 6.86
CA ASP A 140 2.48 -7.72 6.32
C ASP A 140 2.42 -6.40 7.08
N ILE A 141 3.52 -6.02 7.72
CA ILE A 141 3.74 -4.73 8.37
C ILE A 141 5.12 -4.17 8.01
N SER A 142 5.58 -4.51 6.81
CA SER A 142 6.83 -3.98 6.25
C SER A 142 6.74 -2.47 5.98
N PHE A 143 7.88 -1.80 5.77
CA PHE A 143 7.95 -0.36 5.50
C PHE A 143 7.23 0.49 6.56
N ASN A 144 7.55 0.22 7.82
CA ASN A 144 7.03 0.94 8.98
C ASN A 144 8.22 1.42 9.86
N ARG A 145 7.96 1.76 11.12
CA ARG A 145 8.98 2.27 12.06
C ARG A 145 9.06 1.42 13.33
N LEU A 146 8.74 0.13 13.23
CA LEU A 146 8.69 -0.78 14.37
C LEU A 146 10.07 -0.99 14.98
N ARG A 147 10.12 -0.96 16.32
CA ARG A 147 11.32 -1.29 17.10
C ARG A 147 11.23 -2.63 17.84
N SER A 148 10.03 -3.20 17.96
CA SER A 148 9.80 -4.50 18.59
C SER A 148 8.59 -5.20 17.99
N ILE A 149 8.63 -6.53 17.97
CA ILE A 149 7.54 -7.40 17.53
C ILE A 149 6.97 -8.26 18.68
N ARG A 150 7.32 -7.98 19.94
CA ARG A 150 6.87 -8.76 21.11
C ARG A 150 5.34 -8.90 21.19
N ALA A 151 4.60 -7.89 20.71
CA ALA A 151 3.13 -7.91 20.70
C ALA A 151 2.51 -8.90 19.71
N LEU A 152 3.29 -9.44 18.75
CA LEU A 152 2.82 -10.46 17.82
C LEU A 152 2.73 -11.85 18.47
N SER A 153 3.19 -12.02 19.71
CA SER A 153 3.23 -13.32 20.41
C SER A 153 1.89 -14.04 20.52
N ALA A 154 0.78 -13.33 20.37
CA ALA A 154 -0.58 -13.88 20.40
C ALA A 154 -1.01 -14.54 19.08
N LEU A 155 -0.28 -14.35 17.98
CA LEU A 155 -0.65 -14.82 16.63
C LEU A 155 -0.12 -16.23 16.34
N GLY A 156 -0.51 -17.22 17.14
CA GLY A 156 0.03 -18.58 17.05
C GLY A 156 -0.19 -19.31 15.71
N ASN A 157 -1.17 -18.87 14.92
CA ASN A 157 -1.51 -19.44 13.61
C ASN A 157 -0.77 -18.78 12.43
N LEU A 158 0.10 -17.81 12.70
CA LEU A 158 0.80 -17.08 11.65
C LEU A 158 1.78 -18.00 10.91
N THR A 159 1.64 -18.07 9.60
CA THR A 159 2.48 -18.85 8.69
C THR A 159 3.44 -17.98 7.88
N GLN A 160 3.04 -16.75 7.56
CA GLN A 160 3.81 -15.80 6.77
C GLN A 160 3.86 -14.44 7.49
N LEU A 161 5.08 -13.91 7.69
CA LEU A 161 5.30 -12.63 8.34
C LEU A 161 6.25 -11.75 7.52
N HIS A 162 5.78 -10.57 7.13
CA HIS A 162 6.60 -9.54 6.51
C HIS A 162 6.78 -8.36 7.48
N ILE A 163 8.01 -8.17 7.93
CA ILE A 163 8.45 -7.12 8.86
C ILE A 163 9.68 -6.37 8.32
N GLY A 164 10.00 -6.55 7.03
CA GLY A 164 11.11 -5.88 6.37
C GLY A 164 10.98 -4.34 6.37
N HIS A 165 12.09 -3.64 6.20
CA HIS A 165 12.13 -2.17 6.19
C HIS A 165 11.51 -1.54 7.45
N ASN A 166 11.96 -1.99 8.62
CA ASN A 166 11.60 -1.46 9.93
C ASN A 166 12.87 -1.05 10.69
N LYS A 167 12.78 -0.87 12.02
CA LYS A 167 13.92 -0.48 12.90
C LYS A 167 14.12 -1.51 14.02
N LEU A 168 13.92 -2.79 13.72
CA LEU A 168 14.01 -3.89 14.69
C LEU A 168 15.48 -4.20 14.97
N ASN A 169 15.88 -4.19 16.23
CA ASN A 169 17.22 -4.65 16.66
C ASN A 169 17.24 -6.12 17.11
N SER A 170 16.07 -6.67 17.41
CA SER A 170 15.88 -8.05 17.86
C SER A 170 14.54 -8.57 17.36
N LEU A 171 14.48 -9.90 17.16
CA LEU A 171 13.27 -10.63 16.76
C LEU A 171 12.53 -11.24 17.96
N GLU A 172 12.80 -10.79 19.18
CA GLU A 172 12.04 -11.22 20.35
C GLU A 172 10.53 -11.03 20.20
N GLY A 173 9.79 -12.07 20.55
CA GLY A 173 8.36 -12.22 20.27
C GLY A 173 8.07 -13.35 19.29
N ILE A 174 9.00 -13.59 18.35
CA ILE A 174 8.85 -14.58 17.30
C ILE A 174 8.84 -16.02 17.81
N GLN A 175 9.40 -16.26 19.00
CA GLN A 175 9.49 -17.60 19.60
C GLN A 175 8.12 -18.28 19.74
N ASN A 176 7.06 -17.48 19.85
CA ASN A 176 5.68 -17.92 20.07
C ASN A 176 4.94 -18.24 18.75
N LEU A 177 5.52 -17.91 17.60
CA LEU A 177 4.92 -18.16 16.27
C LEU A 177 5.30 -19.56 15.78
N ALA A 178 4.80 -20.60 16.44
CA ALA A 178 5.21 -21.99 16.21
C ALA A 178 4.89 -22.51 14.80
N GLN A 179 3.91 -21.92 14.11
CA GLN A 179 3.48 -22.29 12.76
C GLN A 179 4.16 -21.47 11.65
N LEU A 180 5.11 -20.58 11.99
CA LEU A 180 5.75 -19.70 11.02
C LEU A 180 6.59 -20.50 10.02
N GLN A 181 6.30 -20.30 8.73
CA GLN A 181 6.96 -20.95 7.61
C GLN A 181 7.80 -19.97 6.80
N GLU A 182 7.36 -18.72 6.69
CA GLU A 182 8.06 -17.67 5.94
C GLU A 182 8.24 -16.42 6.77
N LEU A 183 9.48 -15.93 6.85
CA LEU A 183 9.83 -14.70 7.53
C LEU A 183 10.65 -13.78 6.61
N TYR A 184 10.12 -12.59 6.36
CA TYR A 184 10.79 -11.53 5.63
C TYR A 184 11.09 -10.38 6.58
N ALA A 185 12.36 -10.24 6.97
CA ALA A 185 12.85 -9.26 7.94
C ALA A 185 14.05 -8.44 7.40
N GLN A 186 14.14 -8.32 6.09
CA GLN A 186 15.19 -7.56 5.41
C GLN A 186 15.19 -6.07 5.80
N SER A 187 16.33 -5.39 5.67
CA SER A 187 16.46 -3.96 5.96
C SER A 187 15.97 -3.59 7.37
N ASN A 188 16.53 -4.27 8.37
CA ASN A 188 16.35 -3.99 9.80
C ASN A 188 17.73 -3.82 10.47
N LEU A 189 17.78 -3.84 11.81
CA LEU A 189 19.00 -3.67 12.60
C LEU A 189 19.28 -4.93 13.45
N VAL A 190 18.82 -6.10 13.00
CA VAL A 190 18.89 -7.33 13.79
C VAL A 190 20.35 -7.78 13.95
N THR A 191 20.77 -8.03 15.19
CA THR A 191 22.14 -8.43 15.54
C THR A 191 22.28 -9.89 15.95
N ASP A 192 21.19 -10.54 16.35
CA ASP A 192 21.18 -11.94 16.77
C ASP A 192 19.94 -12.69 16.28
N LEU A 193 20.09 -14.02 16.17
CA LEU A 193 19.03 -14.92 15.72
C LEU A 193 18.52 -15.85 16.81
N ILE A 194 18.99 -15.72 18.05
CA ILE A 194 18.59 -16.58 19.18
C ILE A 194 17.05 -16.70 19.28
N PRO A 195 16.26 -15.62 19.08
CA PRO A 195 14.80 -15.70 19.06
C PRO A 195 14.19 -16.67 18.03
N LEU A 196 14.90 -17.02 16.96
CA LEU A 196 14.40 -17.93 15.93
C LEU A 196 14.55 -19.41 16.30
N SER A 197 15.27 -19.74 17.37
CA SER A 197 15.61 -21.13 17.74
C SER A 197 14.40 -22.07 17.89
N SER A 198 13.21 -21.55 18.20
CA SER A 198 11.98 -22.33 18.33
C SER A 198 11.12 -22.40 17.06
N CYS A 199 11.47 -21.67 15.99
CA CYS A 199 10.69 -21.61 14.73
C CYS A 199 10.99 -22.82 13.83
N LEU A 200 10.71 -24.04 14.31
CA LEU A 200 11.12 -25.31 13.65
C LEU A 200 10.47 -25.57 12.28
N HIS A 201 9.35 -24.91 11.98
CA HIS A 201 8.64 -25.01 10.69
C HIS A 201 9.10 -24.00 9.65
N LEU A 202 10.06 -23.12 9.99
CA LEU A 202 10.52 -22.06 9.09
C LEU A 202 11.23 -22.66 7.88
N GLN A 203 10.77 -22.30 6.68
CA GLN A 203 11.25 -22.78 5.38
C GLN A 203 11.99 -21.69 4.61
N LEU A 204 11.54 -20.44 4.73
CA LEU A 204 12.11 -19.27 4.09
C LEU A 204 12.43 -18.21 5.13
N LEU A 205 13.68 -17.73 5.12
CA LEU A 205 14.14 -16.65 5.97
C LEU A 205 14.92 -15.62 5.15
N ASP A 206 14.38 -14.41 5.07
CA ASP A 206 15.08 -13.26 4.52
C ASP A 206 15.47 -12.29 5.63
N LEU A 207 16.77 -12.14 5.84
CA LEU A 207 17.41 -11.24 6.79
C LEU A 207 18.45 -10.37 6.08
N SER A 208 18.32 -10.18 4.76
CA SER A 208 19.22 -9.32 4.00
C SER A 208 19.26 -7.89 4.58
N HIS A 209 20.40 -7.22 4.48
CA HIS A 209 20.59 -5.86 5.01
C HIS A 209 20.23 -5.72 6.51
N ASN A 210 20.88 -6.54 7.35
CA ASN A 210 20.81 -6.46 8.82
C ASN A 210 22.22 -6.29 9.42
N GLN A 211 22.37 -6.45 10.74
CA GLN A 211 23.61 -6.22 11.48
C GLN A 211 24.21 -7.50 12.07
N LEU A 212 23.99 -8.65 11.42
CA LEU A 212 24.60 -9.91 11.85
C LEU A 212 26.10 -9.87 11.61
N SER A 213 26.90 -9.98 12.67
CA SER A 213 28.37 -9.92 12.62
C SER A 213 29.07 -11.20 13.05
N CYS A 214 28.41 -12.06 13.82
CA CYS A 214 29.01 -13.29 14.33
C CYS A 214 28.53 -14.53 13.55
N LEU A 215 29.37 -15.03 12.64
CA LEU A 215 29.06 -16.22 11.83
C LEU A 215 28.79 -17.45 12.69
N SER A 216 29.63 -17.74 13.67
CA SER A 216 29.50 -18.93 14.52
C SER A 216 28.16 -19.00 15.25
N ARG A 217 27.73 -17.89 15.88
CA ARG A 217 26.44 -17.80 16.58
C ARG A 217 25.26 -17.93 15.62
N THR A 218 25.36 -17.29 14.45
CA THR A 218 24.33 -17.35 13.41
C THR A 218 24.12 -18.79 12.95
N VAL A 219 25.21 -19.49 12.61
CA VAL A 219 25.16 -20.87 12.13
C VAL A 219 24.66 -21.84 13.19
N GLU A 220 25.00 -21.64 14.47
CA GLU A 220 24.50 -22.46 15.58
C GLU A 220 22.98 -22.45 15.63
N VAL A 221 22.35 -21.29 15.56
CA VAL A 221 20.89 -21.17 15.51
C VAL A 221 20.32 -21.78 14.23
N LEU A 222 20.88 -21.43 13.06
CA LEU A 222 20.38 -21.92 11.77
C LEU A 222 20.49 -23.45 11.64
N SER A 223 21.44 -24.08 12.32
CA SER A 223 21.60 -25.55 12.36
C SER A 223 20.44 -26.26 13.06
N ALA A 224 19.75 -25.57 13.99
CA ALA A 224 18.56 -26.08 14.64
C ALA A 224 17.32 -26.03 13.72
N LEU A 225 17.31 -25.13 12.73
CA LEU A 225 16.18 -24.92 11.81
C LEU A 225 16.19 -25.94 10.67
N ARG A 226 15.77 -27.17 10.98
CA ARG A 226 15.83 -28.32 10.03
C ARG A 226 14.95 -28.17 8.79
N SER A 227 13.88 -27.39 8.90
CA SER A 227 12.95 -27.13 7.79
C SER A 227 13.41 -26.01 6.87
N LEU A 228 14.46 -25.25 7.23
CA LEU A 228 14.91 -24.10 6.47
C LEU A 228 15.51 -24.55 5.14
N ARG A 229 14.99 -24.01 4.04
CA ARG A 229 15.40 -24.32 2.66
C ARG A 229 15.96 -23.11 1.95
N GLN A 230 15.36 -21.94 2.16
CA GLN A 230 15.77 -20.69 1.52
C GLN A 230 16.21 -19.69 2.58
N LEU A 231 17.41 -19.13 2.39
CA LEU A 231 18.01 -18.19 3.31
C LEU A 231 18.62 -17.02 2.53
N GLN A 232 18.32 -15.80 2.95
CA GLN A 232 18.94 -14.59 2.44
C GLN A 232 19.58 -13.83 3.60
N LEU A 233 20.89 -13.58 3.53
CA LEU A 233 21.67 -12.82 4.51
C LEU A 233 22.56 -11.76 3.84
N LYS A 234 22.49 -11.60 2.52
CA LYS A 234 23.23 -10.57 1.78
C LYS A 234 23.14 -9.20 2.45
N GLY A 235 24.25 -8.47 2.51
CA GLY A 235 24.27 -7.14 3.12
C GLY A 235 24.34 -7.13 4.66
N ASN A 236 24.64 -8.28 5.27
CA ASN A 236 25.07 -8.36 6.67
C ASN A 236 26.60 -8.42 6.76
N PRO A 237 27.23 -7.91 7.85
CA PRO A 237 28.67 -8.05 8.07
C PRO A 237 29.20 -9.50 8.00
N ILE A 238 28.41 -10.50 8.39
CA ILE A 238 28.80 -11.93 8.24
C ILE A 238 29.10 -12.35 6.81
N THR A 239 28.59 -11.65 5.79
CA THR A 239 28.81 -12.00 4.39
C THR A 239 30.21 -11.65 3.89
N GLU A 240 30.99 -10.88 4.66
CA GLU A 240 32.39 -10.57 4.38
C GLU A 240 33.35 -11.68 4.84
N ASP A 241 32.90 -12.61 5.71
CA ASP A 241 33.71 -13.75 6.14
C ASP A 241 33.84 -14.77 4.99
N GLU A 242 35.06 -15.11 4.59
CA GLU A 242 35.33 -16.09 3.51
C GLU A 242 34.70 -17.47 3.79
N ARG A 243 34.47 -17.80 5.06
CA ARG A 243 33.88 -19.08 5.49
C ARG A 243 32.36 -19.05 5.51
N TYR A 244 31.72 -17.93 5.21
CA TYR A 244 30.28 -17.73 5.27
C TYR A 244 29.51 -18.82 4.50
N ILE A 245 29.81 -18.98 3.21
CA ILE A 245 29.13 -19.93 2.33
C ILE A 245 29.42 -21.37 2.78
N THR A 246 30.68 -21.69 3.10
CA THR A 246 31.09 -23.06 3.44
C THR A 246 30.53 -23.51 4.78
N MET A 247 30.50 -22.64 5.80
CA MET A 247 29.92 -22.96 7.10
C MET A 247 28.41 -23.17 7.02
N ILE A 248 27.69 -22.31 6.29
CA ILE A 248 26.25 -22.48 6.11
C ILE A 248 25.96 -23.78 5.35
N ALA A 249 26.65 -24.04 4.25
CA ALA A 249 26.46 -25.24 3.45
C ALA A 249 26.76 -26.54 4.21
N GLN A 250 27.74 -26.54 5.12
CA GLN A 250 28.14 -27.74 5.86
C GLN A 250 27.33 -27.99 7.14
N ARG A 251 26.83 -26.94 7.80
CA ARG A 251 26.20 -27.02 9.12
C ARG A 251 24.70 -26.82 9.13
N THR A 252 24.08 -26.46 8.00
CA THR A 252 22.65 -26.17 7.92
C THR A 252 21.98 -27.01 6.82
N PHE A 253 20.65 -27.02 6.80
CA PHE A 253 19.84 -27.73 5.79
C PHE A 253 19.43 -26.84 4.61
N VAL A 254 20.02 -25.64 4.52
CA VAL A 254 19.71 -24.64 3.50
C VAL A 254 20.07 -25.15 2.11
N GLU A 255 19.14 -25.01 1.18
CA GLU A 255 19.30 -25.40 -0.22
C GLU A 255 19.67 -24.21 -1.09
N VAL A 256 19.09 -23.04 -0.81
CA VAL A 256 19.32 -21.78 -1.52
C VAL A 256 19.78 -20.73 -0.53
N LEU A 257 20.98 -20.20 -0.74
CA LEU A 257 21.59 -19.12 0.04
C LEU A 257 21.82 -17.91 -0.85
N ASP A 258 21.25 -16.76 -0.53
CA ASP A 258 21.43 -15.51 -1.30
C ASP A 258 21.18 -15.67 -2.80
N SER A 259 20.11 -16.40 -3.16
CA SER A 259 19.76 -16.77 -4.54
C SER A 259 20.74 -17.74 -5.23
N VAL A 260 21.73 -18.27 -4.51
CA VAL A 260 22.68 -19.29 -4.98
C VAL A 260 22.26 -20.66 -4.46
N LEU A 261 22.14 -21.63 -5.35
CA LEU A 261 21.85 -23.02 -4.97
C LEU A 261 23.11 -23.67 -4.37
N LEU A 262 23.06 -24.07 -3.11
CA LEU A 262 24.15 -24.75 -2.42
C LEU A 262 24.22 -26.24 -2.76
N LYS A 263 23.09 -26.87 -3.12
CA LYS A 263 23.08 -28.30 -3.45
C LYS A 263 23.66 -28.61 -4.83
N ARG A 264 24.93 -29.01 -4.82
CA ARG A 264 25.42 -30.23 -5.50
C ARG A 264 25.98 -31.16 -4.42
N ALA A 265 25.26 -32.26 -4.15
CA ALA A 265 25.70 -33.46 -3.42
C ALA A 265 26.97 -33.35 -2.53
N TRP A 266 26.83 -32.85 -1.31
CA TRP A 266 27.80 -33.14 -0.24
C TRP A 266 27.09 -33.96 0.85
N LYS A 267 27.13 -35.28 0.69
CA LYS A 267 27.01 -36.21 1.82
C LYS A 267 28.41 -36.35 2.43
N PRO A 268 28.69 -35.86 3.65
CA PRO A 268 29.92 -36.26 4.33
C PRO A 268 29.85 -37.76 4.58
N ARG A 269 30.90 -38.47 4.17
CA ARG A 269 31.10 -39.91 4.38
C ARG A 269 31.04 -40.23 5.88
N LEU A 270 29.93 -40.81 6.33
CA LEU A 270 29.92 -41.74 7.46
C LEU A 270 29.12 -42.97 7.05
N GLY A 271 29.79 -44.12 7.06
CA GLY A 271 29.18 -45.42 6.84
C GLY A 271 29.31 -45.95 5.42
N MET A 272 30.48 -46.50 5.10
CA MET A 272 30.56 -47.59 4.13
C MET A 272 29.71 -48.74 4.67
N ARG A 273 28.48 -48.92 4.16
CA ARG A 273 27.78 -50.20 4.15
C ARG A 273 26.64 -50.18 3.14
N LEU A 274 26.93 -50.81 2.00
CA LEU A 274 26.08 -51.66 1.18
C LEU A 274 24.59 -51.29 1.10
N LEU A 275 24.16 -50.82 -0.08
CA LEU A 275 22.96 -51.32 -0.74
C LEU A 275 23.04 -50.99 -2.23
N GLU A 276 23.28 -52.05 -3.01
CA GLU A 276 23.01 -52.12 -4.43
C GLU A 276 21.51 -51.93 -4.70
N GLY A 277 21.20 -51.41 -5.89
CA GLY A 277 19.88 -51.48 -6.52
C GLY A 277 18.99 -50.26 -6.32
N VAL A 278 18.75 -49.47 -7.38
CA VAL A 278 17.62 -49.63 -8.31
C VAL A 278 17.62 -48.43 -9.30
N GLY A 279 17.83 -48.74 -10.59
CA GLY A 279 17.15 -48.14 -11.74
C GLY A 279 17.35 -46.65 -12.07
N ALA A 280 18.47 -46.30 -12.71
CA ALA A 280 18.56 -45.11 -13.56
C ALA A 280 18.40 -45.52 -15.03
N ALA A 281 17.16 -45.51 -15.52
CA ALA A 281 16.87 -45.67 -16.94
C ALA A 281 17.13 -44.34 -17.66
N GLY A 282 18.26 -44.30 -18.39
CA GLY A 282 18.36 -43.70 -19.73
C GLY A 282 18.04 -42.21 -19.90
N GLN A 283 18.72 -41.31 -19.20
CA GLN A 283 18.89 -39.93 -19.69
C GLN A 283 20.32 -39.75 -20.16
N THR A 284 20.51 -39.45 -21.45
CA THR A 284 21.86 -39.29 -21.99
C THR A 284 22.45 -37.97 -21.49
N LYS A 285 23.79 -37.89 -21.41
CA LYS A 285 24.51 -36.67 -21.01
C LYS A 285 24.08 -35.43 -21.81
N GLN A 286 23.73 -35.63 -23.07
CA GLN A 286 23.22 -34.59 -23.97
C GLN A 286 21.84 -34.04 -23.55
N ASP A 287 20.98 -34.88 -22.97
CA ASP A 287 19.66 -34.47 -22.50
C ASP A 287 19.78 -33.63 -21.23
N LEU A 288 20.71 -33.99 -20.35
CA LEU A 288 21.04 -33.21 -19.15
C LEU A 288 21.70 -31.87 -19.49
N GLU A 289 22.57 -31.84 -20.51
CA GLU A 289 23.18 -30.58 -21.00
C GLU A 289 22.12 -29.65 -21.60
N LYS A 290 21.17 -30.18 -22.38
CA LYS A 290 20.05 -29.39 -22.92
C LYS A 290 19.09 -28.90 -21.83
N ALA A 291 18.80 -29.72 -20.82
CA ALA A 291 17.98 -29.32 -19.68
C ALA A 291 18.65 -28.21 -18.84
N ALA A 292 19.96 -28.32 -18.61
CA ALA A 292 20.74 -27.31 -17.91
C ALA A 292 20.79 -25.98 -18.68
N GLN A 293 20.98 -26.04 -20.00
CA GLN A 293 20.95 -24.84 -20.86
C GLN A 293 19.58 -24.16 -20.84
N ARG A 294 18.47 -24.92 -20.91
CA ARG A 294 17.12 -24.35 -20.80
C ARG A 294 16.87 -23.70 -19.44
N ALA A 295 17.23 -24.37 -18.34
CA ALA A 295 17.08 -23.81 -17.00
C ALA A 295 17.91 -22.54 -16.79
N TYR A 296 19.10 -22.44 -17.41
CA TYR A 296 19.90 -21.22 -17.42
C TYR A 296 19.21 -20.08 -18.16
N TRP A 297 18.69 -20.34 -19.37
CA TRP A 297 18.00 -19.33 -20.17
C TRP A 297 16.69 -18.87 -19.53
N ASP A 298 15.92 -19.76 -18.89
CA ASP A 298 14.71 -19.40 -18.14
C ASP A 298 15.03 -18.52 -16.93
N ARG A 299 16.10 -18.81 -16.20
CA ARG A 299 16.55 -17.96 -15.08
C ARG A 299 17.02 -16.59 -15.55
N LEU A 300 17.73 -16.54 -16.68
CA LEU A 300 18.17 -15.27 -17.27
C LEU A 300 16.96 -14.44 -17.75
N GLN A 301 15.93 -15.10 -18.32
CA GLN A 301 14.67 -14.46 -18.71
C GLN A 301 13.90 -13.94 -17.49
N ASN A 302 13.75 -14.72 -16.41
CA ASN A 302 13.06 -14.27 -15.21
C ASN A 302 13.77 -13.10 -14.53
N SER A 303 15.10 -13.14 -14.42
CA SER A 303 15.88 -12.01 -13.88
C SER A 303 15.77 -10.77 -14.77
N ARG A 304 15.73 -10.92 -16.10
CA ARG A 304 15.45 -9.82 -17.04
C ARG A 304 14.02 -9.28 -16.91
N GLN A 305 13.03 -10.12 -16.63
CA GLN A 305 11.66 -9.68 -16.40
C GLN A 305 11.52 -8.94 -15.06
N GLU A 306 12.15 -9.41 -13.99
CA GLU A 306 12.13 -8.75 -12.69
C GLU A 306 12.83 -7.39 -12.75
N THR A 307 14.01 -7.33 -13.37
CA THR A 307 14.70 -6.05 -13.64
C THR A 307 13.88 -5.16 -14.57
N GLY A 308 13.22 -5.72 -15.59
CA GLY A 308 12.29 -5.00 -16.46
C GLY A 308 11.09 -4.40 -15.73
N ARG A 309 10.49 -5.14 -14.79
CA ARG A 309 9.39 -4.66 -13.94
C ARG A 309 9.86 -3.57 -12.98
N ALA A 310 11.06 -3.71 -12.40
CA ALA A 310 11.66 -2.68 -11.57
C ALA A 310 11.97 -1.41 -12.38
N ILE A 311 12.49 -1.54 -13.60
CA ILE A 311 12.73 -0.43 -14.52
C ILE A 311 11.40 0.22 -14.92
N GLN A 312 10.35 -0.55 -15.20
CA GLN A 312 9.03 -0.03 -15.54
C GLN A 312 8.38 0.72 -14.37
N TYR A 313 8.55 0.21 -13.15
CA TYR A 313 8.12 0.89 -11.92
C TYR A 313 8.89 2.21 -11.72
N LEU A 314 10.21 2.20 -11.89
CA LEU A 314 11.03 3.41 -11.80
C LEU A 314 10.68 4.42 -12.89
N HIS A 315 10.42 3.99 -14.13
CA HIS A 315 9.95 4.87 -15.20
C HIS A 315 8.58 5.46 -14.91
N GLY A 316 7.64 4.67 -14.37
CA GLY A 316 6.35 5.18 -13.91
C GLY A 316 6.53 6.26 -12.84
N ARG A 317 7.38 5.98 -11.84
CA ARG A 317 7.66 6.95 -10.77
C ARG A 317 8.36 8.21 -11.27
N ILE A 318 9.28 8.09 -12.24
CA ILE A 318 9.90 9.24 -12.89
C ILE A 318 8.86 10.05 -13.66
N GLY A 319 7.92 9.38 -14.35
CA GLY A 319 6.80 10.03 -15.03
C GLY A 319 5.91 10.82 -14.06
N ASP A 320 5.50 10.20 -12.96
CA ASP A 320 4.71 10.87 -11.91
C ASP A 320 5.47 12.10 -11.35
N LEU A 321 6.77 11.95 -11.09
CA LEU A 321 7.60 13.05 -10.58
C LEU A 321 7.81 14.17 -11.62
N GLN A 322 7.85 13.85 -12.90
CA GLN A 322 7.90 14.83 -13.98
C GLN A 322 6.58 15.58 -14.14
N GLU A 323 5.45 14.89 -13.94
CA GLU A 323 4.12 15.51 -13.94
C GLU A 323 3.95 16.43 -12.72
N ASP A 324 4.32 15.97 -11.52
CA ASP A 324 4.36 16.78 -10.30
C ASP A 324 5.27 18.02 -10.46
N LEU A 325 6.44 17.86 -11.10
CA LEU A 325 7.35 18.97 -11.37
C LEU A 325 6.72 19.96 -12.35
N LYS A 326 6.09 19.48 -13.42
CA LYS A 326 5.41 20.31 -14.41
C LYS A 326 4.22 21.05 -13.82
N GLU A 327 3.44 20.42 -12.94
CA GLU A 327 2.38 21.08 -12.20
C GLU A 327 2.92 22.20 -11.30
N LYS A 328 4.04 21.96 -10.61
CA LYS A 328 4.72 22.99 -9.82
C LYS A 328 5.25 24.14 -10.68
N GLU A 329 5.87 23.85 -11.82
CA GLU A 329 6.35 24.87 -12.77
C GLU A 329 5.19 25.72 -13.30
N ASN A 330 4.07 25.09 -13.67
CA ASN A 330 2.88 25.79 -14.11
C ASN A 330 2.28 26.66 -12.99
N SER A 331 2.27 26.17 -11.74
CA SER A 331 1.84 26.94 -10.58
C SER A 331 2.71 28.18 -10.38
N LEU A 332 4.04 28.01 -10.43
CA LEU A 332 5.01 29.10 -10.29
C LEU A 332 4.91 30.12 -11.43
N ALA A 333 4.67 29.65 -12.67
CA ALA A 333 4.47 30.53 -13.82
C ALA A 333 3.18 31.37 -13.68
N LEU A 334 2.11 30.78 -13.14
CA LEU A 334 0.86 31.48 -12.87
C LEU A 334 1.03 32.52 -11.74
N GLU A 335 1.78 32.17 -10.70
CA GLU A 335 2.17 33.06 -9.61
C GLU A 335 2.99 34.25 -10.14
N LEU A 336 3.98 34.00 -11.00
CA LEU A 336 4.77 35.05 -11.65
C LEU A 336 3.91 35.99 -12.52
N GLN A 337 2.99 35.44 -13.33
CA GLN A 337 2.08 36.27 -14.12
C GLN A 337 1.12 37.11 -13.27
N ALA A 338 0.72 36.63 -12.08
CA ALA A 338 -0.06 37.42 -11.14
C ALA A 338 0.77 38.60 -10.60
N CYS A 339 2.04 38.36 -10.25
CA CYS A 339 2.96 39.41 -9.80
C CYS A 339 3.21 40.47 -10.88
N LEU A 340 3.41 40.06 -12.14
CA LEU A 340 3.59 40.98 -13.25
C LEU A 340 2.34 41.84 -13.50
N ARG A 341 1.15 41.24 -13.47
CA ARG A 341 -0.11 42.01 -13.59
C ARG A 341 -0.33 43.00 -12.47
N TYR A 342 0.07 42.67 -11.24
CA TYR A 342 0.04 43.60 -10.13
C TYR A 342 1.00 44.78 -10.37
N LEU A 343 2.22 44.50 -10.83
CA LEU A 343 3.19 45.54 -11.17
C LEU A 343 2.71 46.44 -12.31
N ASP A 344 2.01 45.90 -13.31
CA ASP A 344 1.41 46.69 -14.40
C ASP A 344 0.31 47.65 -13.92
N THR A 345 -0.31 47.39 -12.77
CA THR A 345 -1.31 48.28 -12.15
C THR A 345 -0.70 49.38 -11.28
N VAL A 346 0.61 49.36 -11.04
CA VAL A 346 1.32 50.38 -10.27
C VAL A 346 1.81 51.48 -11.22
N PRO A 347 1.43 52.76 -11.02
CA PRO A 347 1.90 53.86 -11.85
C PRO A 347 3.43 54.00 -11.79
N PRO A 348 4.10 54.40 -12.89
CA PRO A 348 5.55 54.50 -12.95
C PRO A 348 6.16 55.54 -11.99
N GLU A 349 5.35 56.44 -11.45
CA GLU A 349 5.76 57.48 -10.49
C GLU A 349 5.90 56.96 -9.04
N ASP A 350 5.33 55.79 -8.73
CA ASP A 350 5.27 55.20 -7.38
C ASP A 350 6.18 53.95 -7.21
N SER A 351 7.12 53.72 -8.13
CA SER A 351 7.98 52.51 -8.11
C SER A 351 8.84 52.37 -6.85
N SER A 352 9.07 53.46 -6.10
CA SER A 352 9.78 53.45 -4.81
C SER A 352 8.93 53.04 -3.61
N ALA A 353 7.60 52.92 -3.77
CA ALA A 353 6.65 52.55 -2.70
C ALA A 353 6.23 51.07 -2.73
N VAL A 354 6.77 50.27 -3.66
CA VAL A 354 6.45 48.84 -3.78
C VAL A 354 7.03 48.06 -2.61
N ASP A 355 6.18 47.68 -1.65
CA ASP A 355 6.59 46.88 -0.50
C ASP A 355 6.87 45.43 -0.92
N THR A 356 8.15 45.09 -1.01
CA THR A 356 8.62 43.74 -1.37
C THR A 356 8.19 42.66 -0.37
N ARG A 357 7.77 43.05 0.84
CA ARG A 357 7.29 42.12 1.89
C ARG A 357 5.83 41.72 1.71
N ALA A 358 5.06 42.41 0.87
CA ALA A 358 3.66 42.08 0.59
C ALA A 358 3.48 41.02 -0.51
N PHE A 359 4.53 40.74 -1.30
CA PHE A 359 4.48 39.75 -2.39
C PHE A 359 4.10 38.34 -1.92
N PRO A 360 4.67 37.77 -0.83
CA PRO A 360 4.27 36.44 -0.36
C PRO A 360 2.79 36.38 0.03
N THR A 361 2.27 37.44 0.64
CA THR A 361 0.87 37.54 1.09
C THR A 361 -0.10 37.74 -0.07
N ALA A 362 0.30 38.48 -1.11
CA ALA A 362 -0.45 38.61 -2.35
C ALA A 362 -0.43 37.32 -3.19
N MET A 363 0.66 36.54 -3.14
CA MET A 363 0.74 35.21 -3.75
C MET A 363 -0.22 34.21 -3.08
N ASP A 364 -0.35 34.26 -1.75
CA ASP A 364 -1.32 33.43 -1.03
C ASP A 364 -2.78 33.86 -1.28
N GLN A 365 -3.04 35.14 -1.54
CA GLN A 365 -4.39 35.62 -1.92
C GLN A 365 -4.73 35.32 -3.39
N CYS A 366 -3.76 35.34 -4.31
CA CYS A 366 -3.97 34.98 -5.72
C CYS A 366 -4.10 33.47 -5.97
N ARG A 367 -3.68 32.62 -5.02
CA ARG A 367 -3.96 31.18 -5.04
C ARG A 367 -5.45 30.84 -4.98
N PHE A 368 -6.32 31.79 -4.60
CA PHE A 368 -7.73 31.53 -4.34
C PHE A 368 -8.73 31.87 -5.45
N SER A 369 -8.38 32.57 -6.54
CA SER A 369 -9.44 33.24 -7.32
C SER A 369 -9.81 32.69 -8.70
N LYS A 370 -9.24 31.61 -9.25
CA LYS A 370 -9.72 31.08 -10.57
C LYS A 370 -9.89 29.58 -10.71
N PHE A 371 -9.08 28.76 -10.03
CA PHE A 371 -9.25 27.30 -10.08
C PHE A 371 -10.51 26.87 -9.31
N TRP A 372 -10.74 27.46 -8.14
CA TRP A 372 -11.94 27.20 -7.33
C TRP A 372 -13.19 27.91 -7.85
N GLU A 373 -13.10 29.07 -8.52
CA GLU A 373 -14.27 29.70 -9.18
C GLU A 373 -14.87 28.83 -10.30
N ARG A 374 -14.06 27.96 -10.92
CA ARG A 374 -14.55 26.97 -11.91
C ARG A 374 -15.05 25.68 -11.27
N TRP A 375 -14.50 25.28 -10.12
CA TRP A 375 -14.93 24.10 -9.38
C TRP A 375 -16.25 24.33 -8.62
N ASP A 376 -16.47 25.55 -8.11
CA ASP A 376 -17.62 25.90 -7.26
C ASP A 376 -18.85 26.42 -8.05
N ARG A 377 -18.70 26.77 -9.34
CA ARG A 377 -19.86 27.06 -10.21
C ARG A 377 -20.69 25.82 -10.53
N GLY A 378 -20.07 24.64 -10.52
CA GLY A 378 -20.66 23.41 -11.01
C GLY A 378 -21.26 23.53 -12.44
N ARG A 379 -21.63 22.47 -13.14
CA ARG A 379 -22.40 21.42 -12.51
C ARG A 379 -23.41 21.97 -11.49
N LYS A 380 -24.16 23.05 -11.81
CA LYS A 380 -25.63 23.19 -11.66
C LYS A 380 -26.12 24.63 -11.86
N ARG A 381 -27.44 24.71 -12.09
CA ARG A 381 -28.35 25.83 -12.44
C ARG A 381 -28.29 27.09 -11.55
N PRO A 382 -28.88 28.23 -12.00
CA PRO A 382 -28.82 29.51 -11.29
C PRO A 382 -29.78 29.64 -10.10
N GLY A 383 -29.35 30.45 -9.11
CA GLY A 383 -30.13 31.13 -8.05
C GLY A 383 -29.60 30.88 -6.62
N PRO A 384 -29.69 31.82 -5.64
CA PRO A 384 -30.40 33.11 -5.60
C PRO A 384 -29.55 34.36 -5.23
N ILE A 385 -30.15 35.54 -5.43
CA ILE A 385 -29.61 36.90 -5.18
C ILE A 385 -29.65 37.23 -3.67
N GLN A 386 -28.60 37.87 -3.13
CA GLN A 386 -28.59 38.38 -1.75
C GLN A 386 -29.31 39.73 -1.64
N VAL A 387 -30.18 39.81 -0.63
CA VAL A 387 -30.87 41.02 -0.15
C VAL A 387 -29.87 41.92 0.59
N THR A 388 -29.74 43.18 0.16
CA THR A 388 -29.15 44.25 0.99
C THR A 388 -30.27 44.95 1.74
N ASP A 389 -30.28 44.79 3.07
CA ASP A 389 -31.00 45.60 4.07
C ASP A 389 -32.56 45.67 3.96
N PRO A 390 -33.31 44.87 4.73
CA PRO A 390 -34.77 44.86 4.72
C PRO A 390 -35.32 45.85 5.75
N THR A 391 -35.37 47.14 5.42
CA THR A 391 -36.23 48.06 6.19
C THR A 391 -37.34 48.71 5.37
N LYS A 392 -37.43 48.47 4.04
CA LYS A 392 -38.62 48.79 3.22
C LYS A 392 -38.85 47.75 2.11
N PRO A 393 -40.00 47.05 2.06
CA PRO A 393 -40.29 45.99 1.07
C PRO A 393 -40.50 46.48 -0.38
N GLU A 394 -40.60 47.78 -0.62
CA GLU A 394 -40.93 48.37 -1.94
C GLU A 394 -39.70 48.51 -2.87
N GLU A 395 -38.48 48.65 -2.32
CA GLU A 395 -37.25 48.86 -3.11
C GLU A 395 -36.66 47.55 -3.68
N VAL A 396 -36.95 46.42 -3.04
CA VAL A 396 -36.53 45.09 -3.52
C VAL A 396 -37.25 44.72 -4.81
N VAL A 397 -38.53 45.09 -4.94
CA VAL A 397 -39.36 44.79 -6.12
C VAL A 397 -38.90 45.62 -7.33
N GLN A 398 -38.53 46.89 -7.14
CA GLN A 398 -38.05 47.74 -8.24
C GLN A 398 -36.67 47.31 -8.79
N THR A 399 -35.82 46.75 -7.94
CA THR A 399 -34.47 46.31 -8.32
C THR A 399 -34.51 45.04 -9.17
N VAL A 400 -35.45 44.13 -8.89
CA VAL A 400 -35.65 42.90 -9.67
C VAL A 400 -36.22 43.17 -11.06
N VAL A 401 -37.09 44.18 -11.22
CA VAL A 401 -37.65 44.58 -12.53
C VAL A 401 -36.57 45.17 -13.44
N LYS A 402 -35.67 46.03 -12.92
CA LYS A 402 -34.56 46.61 -13.70
C LYS A 402 -33.53 45.58 -14.20
N LEU A 403 -33.32 44.49 -13.46
CA LEU A 403 -32.36 43.45 -13.83
C LEU A 403 -32.89 42.52 -14.93
N LEU A 404 -34.20 42.31 -15.01
CA LEU A 404 -34.83 41.49 -16.03
C LEU A 404 -34.96 42.22 -17.38
N GLU A 405 -35.15 43.54 -17.38
CA GLU A 405 -35.24 44.33 -18.61
C GLU A 405 -33.89 44.43 -19.36
N ASN A 406 -32.75 44.47 -18.66
CA ASN A 406 -31.43 44.56 -19.29
C ASN A 406 -30.93 43.23 -19.91
N TYR A 407 -31.41 42.08 -19.44
CA TYR A 407 -30.96 40.77 -19.93
C TYR A 407 -31.65 40.34 -21.23
N LEU A 408 -32.84 40.88 -21.52
CA LEU A 408 -33.60 40.58 -22.74
C LEU A 408 -33.14 41.41 -23.96
N LEU A 409 -32.36 42.48 -23.76
CA LEU A 409 -31.98 43.41 -24.83
C LEU A 409 -30.64 43.09 -25.50
N HIS A 410 -29.72 42.34 -24.86
CA HIS A 410 -28.38 42.07 -25.42
C HIS A 410 -27.83 40.66 -25.10
N PRO A 411 -28.10 39.63 -25.93
CA PRO A 411 -27.37 38.36 -25.85
C PRO A 411 -25.99 38.49 -26.54
N PRO A 412 -24.87 38.11 -25.89
CA PRO A 412 -23.55 38.07 -26.54
C PRO A 412 -23.39 36.85 -27.47
N PRO A 413 -22.54 36.95 -28.52
CA PRO A 413 -22.55 36.06 -29.67
C PRO A 413 -21.80 34.73 -29.45
N SER A 414 -22.22 33.72 -30.21
CA SER A 414 -21.60 32.41 -30.37
C SER A 414 -20.45 32.47 -31.37
N ASP A 415 -19.21 32.34 -30.92
CA ASP A 415 -18.05 32.20 -31.82
C ASP A 415 -17.75 30.71 -32.05
N ASP A 416 -18.38 30.20 -33.10
CA ASP A 416 -17.86 29.13 -33.94
C ASP A 416 -16.87 29.72 -34.96
N SER A 417 -15.84 28.93 -35.26
CA SER A 417 -14.98 28.98 -36.46
C SER A 417 -13.77 29.92 -36.48
N CYS A 418 -12.62 29.31 -36.21
CA CYS A 418 -11.55 29.33 -37.20
C CYS A 418 -12.11 28.78 -38.53
N LEU A 419 -12.09 29.57 -39.61
CA LEU A 419 -11.69 29.15 -40.97
C LEU A 419 -11.85 30.32 -41.95
N HIS A 420 -10.74 30.63 -42.62
CA HIS A 420 -10.61 31.51 -43.78
C HIS A 420 -11.71 31.33 -44.84
N LYS A 421 -12.36 32.43 -45.26
CA LYS A 421 -12.05 33.24 -46.46
C LYS A 421 -13.13 34.30 -46.68
#